data_AF-A0A6S6R1J3-F1
#
_entry.id   AF-A0A6S6R1J3-F1
#
_cell.length_a   1.000
_cell.length_b   1.000
_cell.length_c   1.000
_cell.angle_alpha   90.00
_cell.angle_beta   90.00
_cell.angle_gamma   90.00
#
_symmetry.space_group_name_H-M   'P 1'
#
loop_
_entity.id
_entity.type
_entity.pdbx_description
1 polymer ?
#
loop_
_entity_poly.entity_id
_entity_poly.type
_entity_poly.pdbx_seq_one_letter_code
_entity_poly.pdbx_strand_id
1 'polypeptide(L)'
;MRSNEVTDTLSLGSELILFTLLCTFLAIVSIQAGNIRSAKELKENTMISVREKSELYYYKYAEHVSGSDIVELIIKNNSKYDYYIKLSTINTNIEITKSRAKKLMEKGENSEILWTQSYLTNNIFVEHIYSSYDVRMQEDKNGALSFYFTER
;
A
#
# COMPACT_ATOMS: atom_id res chain seq x y z
N MET A 1 39.34 -62.50 14.24
CA MET A 1 38.24 -61.91 13.44
C MET A 1 37.21 -61.14 14.28
N ARG A 2 36.83 -61.56 15.49
CA ARG A 2 35.85 -60.83 16.35
C ARG A 2 36.22 -59.40 16.81
N SER A 3 37.50 -59.04 16.91
CA SER A 3 37.89 -57.71 17.40
C SER A 3 37.59 -56.59 16.41
N ASN A 4 37.72 -56.85 15.11
CA ASN A 4 37.53 -55.83 14.07
C ASN A 4 36.05 -55.48 13.89
N GLU A 5 35.16 -56.48 13.98
CA GLU A 5 33.70 -56.28 13.87
C GLU A 5 33.13 -55.40 14.99
N VAL A 6 33.68 -55.48 16.21
CA VAL A 6 33.24 -54.63 17.34
C VAL A 6 33.71 -53.19 17.16
N THR A 7 34.93 -52.96 16.68
CA THR A 7 35.41 -51.61 16.34
C THR A 7 34.67 -51.01 15.16
N ASP A 8 34.35 -51.80 14.14
CA ASP A 8 33.61 -51.35 12.96
C ASP A 8 32.16 -50.97 13.34
N THR A 9 31.50 -51.78 14.17
CA THR A 9 30.17 -51.43 14.69
C THR A 9 30.18 -50.20 15.61
N LEU A 10 31.25 -49.99 16.39
CA LEU A 10 31.40 -48.78 17.20
C LEU A 10 31.59 -47.52 16.31
N SER A 11 32.41 -47.62 15.26
CA SER A 11 32.64 -46.52 14.31
C SER A 11 31.36 -46.14 13.59
N LEU A 12 30.64 -47.13 13.06
CA LEU A 12 29.38 -46.96 12.35
C LEU A 12 28.30 -46.35 13.26
N GLY A 13 28.25 -46.79 14.52
CA GLY A 13 27.38 -46.19 15.54
C GLY A 13 27.70 -44.71 15.81
N SER A 14 28.99 -44.36 15.91
CA SER A 14 29.42 -42.98 16.12
C SER A 14 29.13 -42.07 14.93
N GLU A 15 29.32 -42.56 13.71
CA GLU A 15 29.02 -41.84 12.46
C GLU A 15 27.52 -41.58 12.31
N LEU A 16 26.67 -42.56 12.64
CA LEU A 16 25.22 -42.40 12.63
C LEU A 16 24.74 -41.37 13.66
N ILE A 17 25.33 -41.34 14.86
CA ILE A 17 25.01 -40.32 15.88
C ILE A 17 25.42 -38.93 15.38
N LEU A 18 26.62 -38.78 14.82
CA LEU A 18 27.11 -37.51 14.26
C LEU A 18 26.23 -37.03 13.11
N PHE A 19 25.83 -37.92 12.21
CA PHE A 19 24.94 -37.59 11.11
C PHE A 19 23.55 -37.14 11.61
N THR A 20 23.00 -37.83 12.59
CA THR A 20 21.70 -37.47 13.19
C THR A 20 21.75 -36.11 13.88
N LEU A 21 22.84 -35.81 14.60
CA LEU A 21 23.06 -34.51 15.21
C LEU A 21 23.18 -33.40 14.16
N LEU A 22 23.91 -33.64 13.08
CA LEU A 22 24.04 -32.68 11.97
C LEU A 22 22.69 -32.41 11.30
N CYS A 23 21.91 -33.45 11.00
CA CYS A 23 20.57 -33.31 10.42
C CYS A 23 19.64 -32.52 11.35
N THR A 24 19.69 -32.78 12.65
CA THR A 24 18.89 -32.07 13.65
C THR A 24 19.29 -30.60 13.72
N PHE A 25 20.60 -30.31 13.70
CA PHE A 25 21.11 -28.94 13.66
C PHE A 25 20.64 -28.18 12.42
N LEU A 26 20.76 -28.79 11.23
CA LEU A 26 20.28 -28.19 9.98
C LEU A 26 18.76 -27.95 9.98
N ALA A 27 17.98 -28.86 10.57
CA ALA A 27 16.55 -28.69 10.73
C ALA A 27 16.21 -27.48 11.62
N ILE A 28 16.90 -27.33 12.75
CA ILE A 28 16.72 -26.18 13.65
C ILE A 28 17.05 -24.86 12.93
N VAL A 29 18.19 -24.81 12.23
CA VAL A 29 18.60 -23.63 11.46
C VAL A 29 17.57 -23.28 10.39
N SER A 30 17.04 -24.28 9.68
CA SER A 30 16.02 -24.07 8.65
C SER A 30 14.72 -23.49 9.21
N ILE A 31 14.26 -23.99 10.36
CA ILE A 31 13.07 -23.46 11.05
C ILE A 31 13.30 -22.01 11.49
N GLN A 32 14.47 -21.71 12.08
CA GLN A 32 14.78 -20.34 12.51
C GLN A 32 14.88 -19.37 11.32
N ALA A 33 15.49 -19.80 10.21
CA ALA A 33 15.55 -19.00 8.99
C ALA A 33 14.16 -18.70 8.42
N GLY A 34 13.25 -19.68 8.43
CA GLY A 34 11.84 -19.49 8.06
C GLY A 34 11.15 -18.45 8.96
N ASN A 35 11.30 -18.56 10.26
CA ASN A 35 10.71 -17.62 11.23
C ASN A 35 11.24 -16.19 11.06
N ILE A 36 12.55 -16.02 10.84
CA ILE A 36 13.16 -14.70 10.61
C ILE A 36 12.61 -14.07 9.33
N ARG A 37 12.46 -14.86 8.25
CA ARG A 37 11.89 -14.38 7.00
C ARG A 37 10.43 -13.94 7.18
N SER A 38 9.59 -14.76 7.81
CA SER A 38 8.19 -14.40 8.06
C SER A 38 8.05 -13.18 8.97
N ALA A 39 8.92 -13.04 9.99
CA ALA A 39 8.95 -11.85 10.85
C ALA A 39 9.35 -10.58 10.07
N LYS A 40 10.29 -10.69 9.13
CA LYS A 40 10.70 -9.59 8.26
C LYS A 40 9.56 -9.17 7.32
N GLU A 41 8.93 -10.13 6.65
CA GLU A 41 7.78 -9.87 5.76
C GLU A 41 6.62 -9.21 6.52
N LEU A 42 6.31 -9.69 7.74
CA LEU A 42 5.28 -9.09 8.60
C LEU A 42 5.65 -7.64 8.98
N LYS A 43 6.91 -7.38 9.33
CA LYS A 43 7.39 -6.04 9.68
C LYS A 43 7.31 -5.08 8.49
N GLU A 44 7.70 -5.51 7.30
CA GLU A 44 7.61 -4.71 6.08
C GLU A 44 6.16 -4.38 5.74
N ASN A 45 5.26 -5.37 5.76
CA ASN A 45 3.83 -5.17 5.51
C ASN A 45 3.20 -4.22 6.54
N THR A 46 3.56 -4.36 7.82
CA THR A 46 3.07 -3.47 8.87
C THR A 46 3.58 -2.05 8.66
N MET A 47 4.86 -1.89 8.29
CA MET A 47 5.45 -0.57 8.02
C MET A 47 4.78 0.12 6.83
N ILE A 48 4.49 -0.62 5.76
CA ILE A 48 3.74 -0.11 4.60
C ILE A 48 2.34 0.34 5.04
N SER A 49 1.62 -0.48 5.81
CA SER A 49 0.27 -0.13 6.29
C SER A 49 0.27 1.09 7.20
N VAL A 50 1.25 1.21 8.11
CA VAL A 50 1.40 2.37 8.99
C VAL A 50 1.72 3.62 8.17
N ARG A 51 2.61 3.53 7.18
CA ARG A 51 2.95 4.65 6.30
C ARG A 51 1.72 5.12 5.53
N GLU A 52 0.99 4.22 4.88
CA GLU A 52 -0.23 4.56 4.15
C GLU A 52 -1.27 5.23 5.07
N LYS A 53 -1.50 4.68 6.27
CA LYS A 53 -2.42 5.29 7.24
C LYS A 53 -1.94 6.65 7.74
N SER A 54 -0.63 6.84 7.92
CA SER A 54 -0.05 8.10 8.38
C SER A 54 -0.20 9.21 7.34
N GLU A 55 -0.07 8.88 6.06
CA GLU A 55 -0.27 9.84 4.98
C GLU A 55 -1.72 10.30 4.92
N LEU A 56 -2.69 9.38 5.06
CA LEU A 56 -4.12 9.75 5.13
C LEU A 56 -4.45 10.59 6.38
N TYR A 57 -3.72 10.37 7.48
CA TYR A 57 -3.90 11.13 8.72
C TYR A 57 -3.56 12.61 8.52
N TYR A 58 -2.52 12.93 7.74
CA TYR A 58 -2.18 14.31 7.40
C TYR A 58 -3.39 15.02 6.78
N TYR A 59 -3.99 14.47 5.73
CA TYR A 59 -5.13 15.13 5.07
C TYR A 59 -6.37 15.25 5.94
N LYS A 60 -6.56 14.37 6.92
CA LYS A 60 -7.71 14.42 7.84
C LYS A 60 -7.61 15.50 8.91
N TYR A 61 -6.40 15.77 9.39
CA TYR A 61 -6.17 16.62 10.57
C TYR A 61 -5.29 17.83 10.30
N ALA A 62 -4.70 17.94 9.11
CA ALA A 62 -3.98 19.14 8.70
C ALA A 62 -4.93 20.33 8.71
N GLU A 63 -4.51 21.40 9.36
CA GLU A 63 -5.29 22.64 9.42
C GLU A 63 -5.39 23.30 8.03
N HIS A 64 -4.40 23.06 7.17
CA HIS A 64 -4.27 23.64 5.84
C HIS A 64 -3.87 22.54 4.84
N VAL A 65 -4.76 22.24 3.91
CA VAL A 65 -4.48 21.35 2.76
C VAL A 65 -4.62 22.18 1.50
N SER A 66 -3.55 22.27 0.71
CA SER A 66 -3.55 23.02 -0.55
C SER A 66 -4.08 22.20 -1.71
N GLY A 67 -4.49 22.87 -2.80
CA GLY A 67 -4.83 22.20 -4.05
C GLY A 67 -3.69 21.31 -4.57
N SER A 68 -2.44 21.75 -4.47
CA SER A 68 -1.26 20.94 -4.81
C SER A 68 -1.15 19.65 -4.00
N ASP A 69 -1.45 19.70 -2.70
CA ASP A 69 -1.44 18.50 -1.84
C ASP A 69 -2.53 17.51 -2.28
N ILE A 70 -3.69 18.03 -2.68
CA ILE A 70 -4.80 17.22 -3.21
C ILE A 70 -4.40 16.55 -4.54
N VAL A 71 -3.74 17.29 -5.43
CA VAL A 71 -3.23 16.73 -6.69
C VAL A 71 -2.25 15.58 -6.43
N GLU A 72 -1.30 15.76 -5.51
CA GLU A 72 -0.35 14.72 -5.13
C GLU A 72 -1.07 13.48 -4.58
N LEU A 73 -2.02 13.67 -3.65
CA LEU A 73 -2.80 12.59 -3.06
C LEU A 73 -3.54 11.78 -4.13
N ILE A 74 -4.20 12.45 -5.07
CA ILE A 74 -4.99 11.83 -6.14
C ILE A 74 -4.08 11.01 -7.06
N ILE A 75 -2.94 11.55 -7.47
CA ILE A 75 -2.00 10.85 -8.37
C ILE A 75 -1.43 9.61 -7.68
N LYS A 76 -0.98 9.77 -6.43
CA LYS A 76 -0.33 8.69 -5.66
C LYS A 76 -1.29 7.55 -5.33
N ASN A 77 -2.58 7.84 -5.18
CA ASN A 77 -3.60 6.87 -4.77
C ASN A 77 -4.72 6.70 -5.81
N ASN A 78 -4.44 6.96 -7.09
CA ASN A 78 -5.43 6.95 -8.18
C ASN A 78 -6.23 5.64 -8.29
N SER A 79 -5.60 4.52 -7.96
CA SER A 79 -6.17 3.17 -8.05
C SER A 79 -6.99 2.79 -6.82
N LYS A 80 -6.84 3.51 -5.69
CA LYS A 80 -7.38 3.13 -4.40
C LYS A 80 -8.69 3.82 -4.06
N TYR A 81 -8.81 5.12 -4.34
CA TYR A 81 -9.90 5.95 -3.83
C TYR A 81 -10.64 6.68 -4.94
N ASP A 82 -11.88 7.03 -4.63
CA ASP A 82 -12.69 7.94 -5.42
C ASP A 82 -12.65 9.34 -4.78
N TYR A 83 -12.61 10.38 -5.61
CA TYR A 83 -12.43 11.76 -5.15
C TYR A 83 -13.52 12.68 -5.65
N TYR A 84 -13.96 13.60 -4.79
CA TYR A 84 -15.00 14.57 -5.03
C TYR A 84 -14.49 15.95 -4.64
N ILE A 85 -14.44 16.88 -5.58
CA ILE A 85 -13.89 18.22 -5.38
C ILE A 85 -15.02 19.24 -5.56
N LYS A 86 -15.20 20.09 -4.57
CA LYS A 86 -16.11 21.23 -4.62
C LYS A 86 -15.30 22.52 -4.52
N LEU A 87 -15.37 23.33 -5.56
CA LEU A 87 -14.76 24.65 -5.61
C LEU A 87 -15.78 25.69 -5.17
N SER A 88 -15.34 26.76 -4.52
CA SER A 88 -16.22 27.84 -4.05
C SER A 88 -16.86 28.59 -5.23
N THR A 89 -16.09 28.73 -6.32
CA THR A 89 -16.44 29.43 -7.55
C THR A 89 -17.40 28.63 -8.44
N ILE A 90 -17.35 27.30 -8.36
CA ILE A 90 -18.14 26.40 -9.19
C ILE A 90 -18.99 25.55 -8.25
N ASN A 91 -20.29 25.83 -8.18
CA ASN A 91 -21.24 25.07 -7.34
C ASN A 91 -21.53 23.65 -7.88
N THR A 92 -20.60 23.07 -8.62
CA THR A 92 -20.65 21.75 -9.21
C THR A 92 -19.58 20.88 -8.57
N ASN A 93 -19.96 19.68 -8.13
CA ASN A 93 -19.00 18.71 -7.63
C ASN A 93 -18.26 18.07 -8.82
N ILE A 94 -16.95 18.21 -8.85
CA ILE A 94 -16.07 17.58 -9.81
C ILE A 94 -15.73 16.18 -9.27
N GLU A 95 -16.15 15.15 -10.00
CA GLU A 95 -15.90 13.76 -9.64
C GLU A 95 -14.64 13.23 -10.32
N ILE A 96 -13.71 12.64 -9.60
CA ILE A 96 -12.57 11.89 -10.14
C ILE A 96 -12.72 10.48 -9.61
N THR A 97 -13.52 9.68 -10.32
CA THR A 97 -13.94 8.35 -9.87
C THR A 97 -13.83 7.31 -10.96
N LYS A 98 -13.72 6.05 -10.56
CA LYS A 98 -13.73 4.91 -11.50
C LYS A 98 -15.02 4.87 -12.33
N SER A 99 -16.15 5.27 -11.73
CA SER A 99 -17.43 5.37 -12.44
C SER A 99 -17.39 6.42 -13.55
N ARG A 100 -16.81 7.60 -13.28
CA ARG A 100 -16.65 8.64 -14.30
C ARG A 100 -15.70 8.20 -15.42
N ALA A 101 -14.59 7.55 -15.07
CA ALA A 101 -13.65 7.01 -16.05
C ALA A 101 -14.31 5.99 -17.00
N LYS A 102 -15.15 5.09 -16.44
CA LYS A 102 -15.94 4.15 -17.24
C LYS A 102 -16.86 4.86 -18.23
N LYS A 103 -17.56 5.91 -17.80
CA LYS A 103 -18.43 6.72 -18.66
C LYS A 103 -17.66 7.43 -19.78
N LEU A 104 -16.43 7.89 -19.52
CA LEU A 104 -15.57 8.49 -20.55
C LEU A 104 -15.15 7.45 -21.59
N MET A 105 -14.76 6.26 -21.12
CA MET A 105 -14.38 5.15 -22.00
C MET A 105 -15.55 4.70 -22.90
N GLU A 106 -16.77 4.63 -22.35
CA GLU A 106 -17.99 4.31 -23.12
C GLU A 106 -18.31 5.36 -24.20
N LYS A 107 -17.83 6.60 -24.03
CA LYS A 107 -17.96 7.68 -25.02
C LYS A 107 -16.80 7.72 -26.03
N GLY A 108 -15.82 6.83 -25.90
CA GLY A 108 -14.60 6.84 -26.72
C GLY A 108 -13.59 7.91 -26.32
N GLU A 109 -13.72 8.49 -25.13
CA GLU A 109 -12.77 9.47 -24.59
C GLU A 109 -11.67 8.80 -23.77
N ASN A 110 -10.52 9.47 -23.64
CA ASN A 110 -9.42 8.98 -22.81
C ASN A 110 -9.81 9.05 -21.32
N SER A 111 -10.07 7.91 -20.71
CA SER A 111 -10.50 7.81 -19.31
C SER A 111 -9.35 8.01 -18.31
N GLU A 112 -8.11 7.74 -18.70
CA GLU A 112 -6.93 7.87 -17.84
C GLU A 112 -6.59 9.33 -17.54
N ILE A 113 -7.08 10.26 -18.36
CA ILE A 113 -6.81 11.70 -18.23
C ILE A 113 -7.18 12.25 -16.85
N LEU A 114 -8.20 11.67 -16.21
CA LEU A 114 -8.74 12.11 -14.92
C LEU A 114 -7.70 12.12 -13.79
N TRP A 115 -6.67 11.27 -13.88
CA TRP A 115 -5.61 11.14 -12.86
C TRP A 115 -4.26 11.69 -13.33
N THR A 116 -4.24 12.47 -14.42
CA THR A 116 -3.02 13.11 -14.89
C THR A 116 -2.81 14.45 -14.18
N GLN A 117 -1.55 14.76 -13.87
CA GLN A 117 -1.19 16.04 -13.27
C GLN A 117 -1.71 17.21 -14.13
N SER A 118 -1.50 17.16 -15.45
CA SER A 118 -1.95 18.20 -16.37
C SER A 118 -3.46 18.44 -16.33
N TYR A 119 -4.27 17.39 -16.23
CA TYR A 119 -5.72 17.55 -16.11
C TYR A 119 -6.09 18.20 -14.78
N LEU A 120 -5.52 17.70 -13.69
CA LEU A 120 -5.80 18.20 -12.35
C LEU A 120 -5.39 19.67 -12.20
N THR A 121 -4.17 20.04 -12.60
CA THR A 121 -3.69 21.41 -12.46
C THR A 121 -4.35 22.36 -13.45
N ASN A 122 -4.52 21.96 -14.71
CA ASN A 122 -4.89 22.89 -15.78
C ASN A 122 -6.39 22.88 -16.12
N ASN A 123 -7.17 21.96 -15.54
CA ASN A 123 -8.63 21.91 -15.75
C ASN A 123 -9.43 21.94 -14.45
N ILE A 124 -8.88 21.45 -13.34
CA ILE A 124 -9.59 21.40 -12.06
C ILE A 124 -9.10 22.51 -11.11
N PHE A 125 -7.78 22.64 -10.92
CA PHE A 125 -7.19 23.52 -9.92
C PHE A 125 -6.55 24.79 -10.49
N VAL A 126 -6.92 25.22 -11.71
CA VAL A 126 -6.24 26.29 -12.47
C VAL A 126 -5.86 27.52 -11.64
N GLU A 127 -6.86 28.12 -10.99
CA GLU A 127 -6.67 29.31 -10.14
C GLU A 127 -6.74 28.96 -8.64
N HIS A 128 -6.90 27.67 -8.34
CA HIS A 128 -7.21 27.17 -7.00
C HIS A 128 -6.12 26.23 -6.44
N ILE A 129 -5.00 26.06 -7.16
CA ILE A 129 -3.93 25.14 -6.77
C ILE A 129 -3.29 25.50 -5.42
N TYR A 130 -3.29 26.80 -5.09
CA TYR A 130 -2.80 27.32 -3.81
C TYR A 130 -3.91 27.66 -2.82
N SER A 131 -5.18 27.44 -3.17
CA SER A 131 -6.30 27.60 -2.24
C SER A 131 -6.25 26.57 -1.12
N SER A 132 -6.85 26.92 0.02
CA SER A 132 -6.99 26.01 1.16
C SER A 132 -8.29 25.22 1.08
N TYR A 133 -8.24 23.96 1.49
CA TYR A 133 -9.35 23.03 1.40
C TYR A 133 -9.64 22.35 2.73
N ASP A 134 -10.93 22.14 2.99
CA ASP A 134 -11.43 21.21 3.97
C ASP A 134 -11.54 19.80 3.36
N VAL A 135 -10.96 18.82 4.04
CA VAL A 135 -10.97 17.42 3.62
C VAL A 135 -11.89 16.61 4.52
N ARG A 136 -12.79 15.83 3.91
CA ARG A 136 -13.61 14.84 4.60
C ARG A 136 -13.44 13.48 3.95
N MET A 137 -13.22 12.46 4.78
CA MET A 137 -13.19 11.05 4.35
C MET A 137 -14.45 10.36 4.79
N GLN A 138 -15.05 9.58 3.89
CA GLN A 138 -16.21 8.75 4.18
C GLN A 138 -15.97 7.33 3.65
N GLU A 139 -16.36 6.35 4.44
CA GLU A 139 -16.42 4.96 3.99
C GLU A 139 -17.75 4.73 3.27
N ASP A 140 -17.66 4.29 2.03
CA ASP A 140 -18.82 3.93 1.22
C ASP A 140 -19.39 2.58 1.66
N LYS A 141 -20.62 2.30 1.24
CA LYS A 141 -21.33 1.04 1.56
C LYS A 141 -20.56 -0.24 1.18
N ASN A 142 -19.58 -0.12 0.28
CA ASN A 142 -18.77 -1.22 -0.22
C ASN A 142 -17.40 -1.34 0.50
N GLY A 143 -17.16 -0.58 1.57
CA GLY A 143 -15.87 -0.51 2.26
C GLY A 143 -14.79 0.27 1.52
N ALA A 144 -15.14 0.92 0.40
CA ALA A 144 -14.25 1.84 -0.31
C ALA A 144 -14.18 3.17 0.44
N LEU A 145 -13.05 3.87 0.35
CA LEU A 145 -12.91 5.22 0.90
C LEU A 145 -13.10 6.26 -0.20
N SER A 146 -13.92 7.25 0.10
CA SER A 146 -14.17 8.42 -0.73
C SER A 146 -13.70 9.69 -0.03
N PHE A 147 -13.02 10.55 -0.80
CA PHE A 147 -12.49 11.82 -0.32
C PHE A 147 -13.31 12.98 -0.87
N TYR A 148 -13.67 13.92 0.01
CA TYR A 148 -14.41 15.13 -0.32
C TYR A 148 -13.58 16.35 0.04
N PHE A 149 -13.29 17.17 -0.97
CA PHE A 149 -12.55 18.41 -0.83
C PHE A 149 -13.50 19.58 -1.02
N THR A 150 -13.53 20.52 -0.07
CA THR A 150 -14.32 21.76 -0.17
C THR A 150 -13.37 22.94 -0.01
N GLU A 151 -13.31 23.82 -1.01
CA GLU A 151 -12.53 25.06 -0.89
C GLU A 151 -13.07 25.94 0.24
N ARG A 152 -12.17 26.51 1.04
CA ARG A 152 -12.48 27.43 2.15
C ARG A 152 -12.69 28.86 1.69
#